data_AF-A0A4S9Z1I2-F1
#
_entry.id   AF-A0A4S9Z1I2-F1
#
_cell.length_a   1.000
_cell.length_b   1.000
_cell.length_c   1.000
_cell.angle_alpha   90.00
_cell.angle_beta   90.00
_cell.angle_gamma   90.00
#
_symmetry.space_group_name_H-M   'P 1'
#
loop_
_entity.id
_entity.type
_entity.pdbx_description
1 polymer ?
#
loop_
_entity_poly.entity_id
_entity_poly.type
_entity_poly.pdbx_seq_one_letter_code
_entity_poly.pdbx_strand_id
1 'polypeptide(L)'
;MLSLPIILSFTTSLAAAAGLSDASLKNYVNSLELDYSFNPVKEAYWTSLPHHRRTPFALSPDGSRAFLAYLDNSETDVHIQRVDPKTFAAVGSAVTVKGGKEAGGLVAHNDGFALLTNEALPSGTSSAPADSTPVPVLYRYTEGEQTFKTFLGGPGVHESDGLSASPDLNGDLVYSEKAGLYGAYFVVTDYSGWAEGHFGDSVQYISTNGSLETLPESSAWGCSHNTGIAFEAADAVPFASICAEDQGDIWLNTNNRGMDLSGTKISNENTTNGAGGESMGGMSGSYSNLARYQGEDSYIFSWVSRGAVDLYENSWMGKGYVASANRTNGRNVAIATFSDKQTMDGEQASSVVGAKDGDSQVNWITSGTADCSNAHVATFDGANALVTWEQIDEPQCNNIAMGCQGEFSGSYFQLVNKGSKVGEPLKLMDTYVAGDMVTMDDGRICWPYVNMTWRLDQAAGSYGGLPSSTTKQISFACMSSGNDTSSSSAVASSTAISSAISSSSAVSPSTAASTQVEVTAATVSTSSSAVASKVPASFPVVSSSSTMASSISSVKIAKIAHSSTSSLATSVSASATTFSTHVRASSTSSVAAKEAPTALADAAENKGEDCKVQYIYE
;
A
#
# COMPACT_ATOMS: atom_id res chain seq x y z
N MET A 1 -11.09 32.04 68.77
CA MET A 1 -10.71 32.10 67.34
C MET A 1 -9.88 30.87 67.02
N LEU A 2 -10.52 29.80 66.55
CA LEU A 2 -9.83 28.64 65.96
C LEU A 2 -10.45 28.45 64.58
N SER A 3 -9.71 28.86 63.56
CA SER A 3 -10.05 28.69 62.15
C SER A 3 -9.71 27.27 61.72
N LEU A 4 -10.74 26.49 61.41
CA LEU A 4 -10.63 25.18 60.76
C LEU A 4 -10.22 25.39 59.28
N PRO A 5 -9.18 24.72 58.76
CA PRO A 5 -8.94 24.67 57.33
C PRO A 5 -9.88 23.63 56.71
N ILE A 6 -10.76 24.10 55.83
CA ILE A 6 -11.55 23.25 54.93
C ILE A 6 -10.57 22.68 53.90
N ILE A 7 -10.29 21.38 54.00
CA ILE A 7 -9.55 20.63 52.98
C ILE A 7 -10.55 20.39 51.83
N LEU A 8 -10.36 21.12 50.74
CA LEU A 8 -11.08 20.94 49.49
C LEU A 8 -10.46 19.73 48.76
N SER A 9 -11.06 18.55 48.91
CA SER A 9 -10.70 17.36 48.13
C SER A 9 -11.12 17.58 46.67
N PHE A 10 -10.16 17.92 45.81
CA PHE A 10 -10.33 17.80 44.36
C PHE A 10 -10.36 16.32 44.01
N THR A 11 -11.55 15.75 43.87
CA THR A 11 -11.75 14.51 43.11
C THR A 11 -11.63 14.87 41.64
N THR A 12 -10.42 14.95 41.11
CA THR A 12 -10.20 14.79 39.67
C THR A 12 -10.65 13.37 39.34
N SER A 13 -11.83 13.24 38.75
CA SER A 13 -12.23 12.03 38.05
C SER A 13 -11.17 11.76 36.98
N LEU A 14 -10.25 10.84 37.25
CA LEU A 14 -9.60 10.08 36.20
C LEU A 14 -10.73 9.33 35.50
N ALA A 15 -11.36 9.95 34.51
CA ALA A 15 -11.93 9.18 33.43
C ALA A 15 -10.72 8.44 32.85
N ALA A 16 -10.62 7.14 33.11
CA ALA A 16 -9.73 6.30 32.33
C ALA A 16 -9.99 6.65 30.86
N ALA A 17 -8.95 6.97 30.10
CA ALA A 17 -9.07 7.08 28.65
C ALA A 17 -9.47 5.70 28.15
N ALA A 18 -10.77 5.46 28.03
CA ALA A 18 -11.30 4.19 27.59
C ALA A 18 -10.79 3.98 26.16
N GLY A 19 -10.14 2.85 25.91
CA GLY A 19 -9.76 2.45 24.55
C GLY A 19 -10.98 2.08 23.72
N LEU A 20 -10.74 1.39 22.61
CA LEU A 20 -11.82 0.84 21.79
C LEU A 20 -12.60 -0.23 22.57
N SER A 21 -13.87 -0.39 22.21
CA SER A 21 -14.73 -1.46 22.74
C SER A 21 -15.61 -2.02 21.62
N ASP A 22 -16.35 -3.10 21.89
CA ASP A 22 -17.30 -3.64 20.91
C ASP A 22 -18.31 -2.58 20.43
N ALA A 23 -18.66 -1.60 21.27
CA ALA A 23 -19.56 -0.51 20.91
C ALA A 23 -18.94 0.51 19.93
N SER A 24 -17.61 0.52 19.79
CA SER A 24 -16.88 1.35 18.83
C SER A 24 -17.04 0.83 17.39
N LEU A 25 -17.34 -0.46 17.22
CA LEU A 25 -17.40 -1.11 15.92
C LEU A 25 -18.85 -1.26 15.43
N LYS A 26 -19.05 -1.01 14.14
CA LYS A 26 -20.27 -1.37 13.42
C LYS A 26 -19.95 -2.11 12.13
N ASN A 27 -20.54 -3.29 11.99
CA ASN A 27 -20.43 -4.11 10.77
C ASN A 27 -21.68 -3.99 9.89
N TYR A 28 -21.45 -3.92 8.60
CA TYR A 28 -22.40 -3.94 7.50
C TYR A 28 -22.12 -5.17 6.65
N VAL A 29 -22.51 -6.32 7.19
CA VAL A 29 -22.18 -7.61 6.59
C VAL A 29 -22.93 -7.77 5.27
N ASN A 30 -22.16 -8.06 4.21
CA ASN A 30 -22.64 -8.31 2.85
C ASN A 30 -23.58 -7.21 2.31
N SER A 31 -23.33 -5.96 2.68
CA SER A 31 -24.19 -4.84 2.29
C SER A 31 -24.04 -4.45 0.83
N LEU A 32 -22.87 -4.70 0.23
CA LEU A 32 -22.57 -4.34 -1.15
C LEU A 32 -22.65 -5.57 -2.06
N GLU A 33 -23.56 -5.52 -3.03
CA GLU A 33 -23.62 -6.50 -4.11
C GLU A 33 -22.72 -6.06 -5.28
N LEU A 34 -22.01 -7.03 -5.86
CA LEU A 34 -21.14 -6.84 -7.02
C LEU A 34 -21.76 -7.45 -8.28
N ASP A 35 -21.68 -6.73 -9.40
CA ASP A 35 -22.09 -7.23 -10.71
C ASP A 35 -21.21 -8.42 -11.16
N TYR A 36 -19.91 -8.34 -10.85
CA TYR A 36 -18.87 -9.30 -11.24
C TYR A 36 -18.28 -9.99 -10.02
N SER A 37 -17.99 -11.29 -10.15
CA SER A 37 -17.42 -12.06 -9.05
C SER A 37 -15.99 -11.62 -8.73
N PHE A 38 -15.67 -11.50 -7.46
CA PHE A 38 -14.38 -11.10 -6.91
C PHE A 38 -13.70 -12.29 -6.20
N ASN A 39 -12.38 -12.43 -6.36
CA ASN A 39 -11.57 -13.35 -5.55
C ASN A 39 -10.84 -12.56 -4.44
N PRO A 40 -11.22 -12.72 -3.17
CA PRO A 40 -10.61 -11.99 -2.06
C PRO A 40 -9.22 -12.47 -1.68
N VAL A 41 -8.74 -13.58 -2.23
CA VAL A 41 -7.44 -14.15 -1.86
C VAL A 41 -6.47 -14.02 -3.02
N LYS A 42 -5.28 -13.50 -2.75
CA LYS A 42 -4.11 -13.61 -3.62
C LYS A 42 -3.02 -14.35 -2.86
N GLU A 43 -2.23 -15.15 -3.56
CA GLU A 43 -1.10 -15.84 -2.96
C GLU A 43 0.13 -14.93 -2.90
N ALA A 44 0.89 -15.02 -1.81
CA ALA A 44 2.22 -14.43 -1.75
C ALA A 44 3.15 -15.13 -2.73
N TYR A 45 3.90 -14.35 -3.51
CA TYR A 45 4.76 -14.85 -4.59
C TYR A 45 5.72 -15.97 -4.14
N TRP A 46 6.38 -15.80 -2.99
CA TRP A 46 7.44 -16.70 -2.53
C TRP A 46 6.94 -17.89 -1.70
N THR A 47 5.83 -17.73 -0.99
CA THR A 47 5.39 -18.69 0.05
C THR A 47 4.07 -19.35 -0.27
N SER A 48 3.34 -18.83 -1.26
CA SER A 48 1.94 -19.16 -1.55
C SER A 48 0.99 -18.95 -0.36
N LEU A 49 1.43 -18.25 0.69
CA LEU A 49 0.58 -17.94 1.83
C LEU A 49 -0.52 -16.95 1.42
N PRO A 50 -1.71 -17.04 2.02
CA PRO A 50 -2.83 -16.20 1.63
C PRO A 50 -2.65 -14.75 2.08
N HIS A 51 -2.87 -13.83 1.13
CA HIS A 51 -3.00 -12.39 1.34
C HIS A 51 -4.38 -11.94 0.89
N HIS A 52 -4.87 -10.85 1.48
CA HIS A 52 -6.08 -10.20 0.97
C HIS A 52 -5.78 -9.57 -0.38
N ARG A 53 -6.64 -9.84 -1.37
CA ARG A 53 -6.63 -9.09 -2.61
C ARG A 53 -7.21 -7.71 -2.31
N ARG A 54 -6.43 -6.66 -2.57
CA ARG A 54 -6.82 -5.28 -2.27
C ARG A 54 -8.13 -4.90 -2.94
N THR A 55 -8.94 -4.13 -2.21
CA THR A 55 -10.14 -3.46 -2.71
C THR A 55 -10.08 -1.97 -2.35
N PRO A 56 -9.48 -1.12 -3.21
CA PRO A 56 -9.39 0.31 -2.91
C PRO A 56 -10.75 0.92 -2.63
N PHE A 57 -10.82 1.75 -1.59
CA PHE A 57 -12.05 2.39 -1.14
C PHE A 57 -11.79 3.86 -0.90
N ALA A 58 -12.66 4.73 -1.40
CA ALA A 58 -12.48 6.17 -1.29
C ALA A 58 -13.81 6.89 -1.09
N LEU A 59 -13.76 7.99 -0.33
CA LEU A 59 -14.88 8.91 -0.07
C LEU A 59 -14.62 10.26 -0.73
N SER A 60 -15.65 10.84 -1.34
CA SER A 60 -15.56 12.17 -1.96
C SER A 60 -15.32 13.25 -0.90
N PRO A 61 -14.69 14.38 -1.26
CA PRO A 61 -14.43 15.48 -0.31
C PRO A 61 -15.67 15.99 0.44
N ASP A 62 -16.85 15.94 -0.18
CA ASP A 62 -18.12 16.34 0.46
C ASP A 62 -18.82 15.23 1.27
N GLY A 63 -18.22 14.04 1.37
CA GLY A 63 -18.78 12.89 2.06
C GLY A 63 -19.99 12.23 1.39
N SER A 64 -20.42 12.70 0.22
CA SER A 64 -21.70 12.30 -0.39
C SER A 64 -21.59 11.08 -1.32
N ARG A 65 -20.39 10.76 -1.80
CA ARG A 65 -20.15 9.65 -2.73
C ARG A 65 -18.97 8.81 -2.24
N ALA A 66 -19.14 7.50 -2.19
CA ALA A 66 -18.04 6.58 -1.99
C ALA A 66 -17.91 5.64 -3.18
N PHE A 67 -16.72 5.11 -3.41
CA PHE A 67 -16.44 4.18 -4.49
C PHE A 67 -15.54 3.05 -3.99
N LEU A 68 -15.79 1.84 -4.49
CA LEU A 68 -14.97 0.65 -4.27
C LEU A 68 -14.43 0.19 -5.63
N ALA A 69 -13.13 -0.02 -5.75
CA ALA A 69 -12.52 -0.67 -6.89
C ALA A 69 -12.17 -2.13 -6.59
N TYR A 70 -12.34 -3.01 -7.56
CA TYR A 70 -11.94 -4.41 -7.44
C TYR A 70 -11.60 -5.01 -8.82
N LEU A 71 -10.61 -5.90 -8.84
CA LEU A 71 -10.29 -6.74 -9.99
C LEU A 71 -11.23 -7.94 -9.99
N ASP A 72 -11.93 -8.21 -11.10
CA ASP A 72 -12.78 -9.39 -11.16
C ASP A 72 -11.99 -10.70 -11.09
N ASN A 73 -12.69 -11.80 -10.85
CA ASN A 73 -12.10 -13.13 -10.76
C ASN A 73 -11.52 -13.63 -12.11
N SER A 74 -11.87 -13.02 -13.25
CA SER A 74 -11.17 -13.32 -14.51
C SER A 74 -9.78 -12.70 -14.56
N GLU A 75 -9.47 -11.76 -13.66
CA GLU A 75 -8.21 -11.03 -13.63
C GLU A 75 -7.95 -10.27 -14.95
N THR A 76 -9.03 -9.82 -15.58
CA THR A 76 -8.98 -9.14 -16.88
C THR A 76 -9.48 -7.71 -16.82
N ASP A 77 -10.42 -7.42 -15.94
CA ASP A 77 -11.06 -6.12 -15.87
C ASP A 77 -11.15 -5.63 -14.41
N VAL A 78 -10.94 -4.33 -14.23
CA VAL A 78 -11.16 -3.65 -12.94
C VAL A 78 -12.53 -2.97 -12.99
N HIS A 79 -13.30 -3.16 -11.94
CA HIS A 79 -14.63 -2.55 -11.78
C HIS A 79 -14.63 -1.55 -10.64
N ILE A 80 -15.39 -0.48 -10.81
CA ILE A 80 -15.58 0.57 -9.82
C ILE A 80 -17.06 0.68 -9.53
N GLN A 81 -17.44 0.26 -8.34
CA GLN A 81 -18.81 0.32 -7.84
C GLN A 81 -18.98 1.56 -6.98
N ARG A 82 -19.97 2.40 -7.30
CA ARG A 82 -20.38 3.47 -6.39
C ARG A 82 -21.13 2.86 -5.20
N VAL A 83 -20.81 3.34 -4.01
CA VAL A 83 -21.30 2.86 -2.72
C VAL A 83 -22.02 4.00 -2.00
N ASP A 84 -23.17 3.72 -1.40
CA ASP A 84 -23.83 4.65 -0.48
C ASP A 84 -23.01 4.71 0.83
N PRO A 85 -22.48 5.88 1.25
CA PRO A 85 -21.57 5.97 2.41
C PRO A 85 -22.24 5.70 3.76
N LYS A 86 -23.57 5.60 3.82
CA LYS A 86 -24.33 5.35 5.06
C LYS A 86 -24.77 3.90 5.19
N THR A 87 -25.22 3.30 4.09
CA THR A 87 -25.74 1.93 4.06
C THR A 87 -24.76 0.92 3.48
N PHE A 88 -23.72 1.38 2.80
CA PHE A 88 -22.77 0.57 2.06
C PHE A 88 -23.40 -0.34 1.00
N ALA A 89 -24.49 0.13 0.39
CA ALA A 89 -25.17 -0.56 -0.71
C ALA A 89 -24.69 -0.02 -2.07
N ALA A 90 -24.83 -0.82 -3.11
CA ALA A 90 -24.50 -0.41 -4.47
C ALA A 90 -25.42 0.72 -4.95
N VAL A 91 -24.85 1.73 -5.60
CA VAL A 91 -25.59 2.83 -6.23
C VAL A 91 -25.35 2.81 -7.74
N GLY A 92 -26.33 2.32 -8.50
CA GLY A 92 -26.20 2.16 -9.95
C GLY A 92 -25.22 1.04 -10.33
N SER A 93 -24.95 0.92 -11.64
CA SER A 93 -24.05 -0.10 -12.19
C SER A 93 -22.58 0.26 -12.02
N ALA A 94 -21.73 -0.76 -11.92
CA ALA A 94 -20.29 -0.58 -11.88
C ALA A 94 -19.75 -0.02 -13.22
N VAL A 95 -18.76 0.88 -13.13
CA VAL A 95 -17.93 1.27 -14.28
C VAL A 95 -16.87 0.19 -14.48
N THR A 96 -16.62 -0.20 -15.73
CA THR A 96 -15.63 -1.23 -16.08
C THR A 96 -14.47 -0.62 -16.84
N VAL A 97 -13.26 -0.76 -16.29
CA VAL A 97 -12.00 -0.45 -16.95
C VAL A 97 -11.43 -1.75 -17.52
N LYS A 98 -11.60 -1.90 -18.85
CA LYS A 98 -11.23 -3.13 -19.54
C LYS A 98 -9.72 -3.30 -19.66
N GLY A 99 -9.23 -4.51 -19.43
CA GLY A 99 -7.80 -4.83 -19.53
C GLY A 99 -6.98 -4.43 -18.30
N GLY A 100 -7.62 -3.82 -17.28
CA GLY A 100 -6.98 -3.53 -16.01
C GLY A 100 -6.59 -4.81 -15.27
N LYS A 101 -5.35 -4.88 -14.77
CA LYS A 101 -4.80 -6.07 -14.11
C LYS A 101 -4.67 -5.96 -12.60
N GLU A 102 -4.91 -4.78 -12.03
CA GLU A 102 -4.85 -4.54 -10.59
C GLU A 102 -5.59 -3.25 -10.24
N ALA A 103 -6.36 -3.26 -9.15
CA ALA A 103 -6.90 -2.03 -8.57
C ALA A 103 -5.84 -1.41 -7.65
N GLY A 104 -4.90 -0.63 -8.21
CA GLY A 104 -3.73 -0.13 -7.50
C GLY A 104 -3.94 1.16 -6.70
N GLY A 105 -5.10 1.80 -6.79
CA GLY A 105 -5.42 2.98 -5.99
C GLY A 105 -6.64 3.71 -6.51
N LEU A 106 -7.37 4.39 -5.62
CA LEU A 106 -8.64 5.04 -5.94
C LEU A 106 -8.75 6.37 -5.22
N VAL A 107 -9.15 7.41 -5.97
CA VAL A 107 -9.54 8.71 -5.41
C VAL A 107 -10.98 8.98 -5.80
N ALA A 108 -11.81 9.30 -4.82
CA ALA A 108 -13.17 9.75 -5.06
C ALA A 108 -13.24 11.26 -5.21
N HIS A 109 -14.10 11.72 -6.12
CA HIS A 109 -14.45 13.12 -6.31
C HIS A 109 -15.97 13.30 -6.20
N ASN A 110 -16.41 14.53 -5.94
CA ASN A 110 -17.83 14.86 -5.87
C ASN A 110 -18.55 14.61 -7.21
N ASP A 111 -17.82 14.52 -8.31
CA ASP A 111 -18.31 14.29 -9.67
C ASP A 111 -17.89 12.92 -10.25
N GLY A 112 -17.18 12.06 -9.51
CA GLY A 112 -16.69 10.80 -10.06
C GLY A 112 -15.50 10.22 -9.30
N PHE A 113 -14.55 9.61 -9.99
CA PHE A 113 -13.37 8.99 -9.38
C PHE A 113 -12.16 8.97 -10.32
N ALA A 114 -10.97 8.87 -9.74
CA ALA A 114 -9.74 8.53 -10.44
C ALA A 114 -9.25 7.14 -10.00
N LEU A 115 -8.74 6.33 -10.93
CA LEU A 115 -8.28 4.97 -10.69
C LEU A 115 -6.84 4.80 -11.21
N LEU A 116 -5.96 4.32 -10.34
CA LEU A 116 -4.65 3.79 -10.72
C LEU A 116 -4.80 2.28 -10.97
N THR A 117 -4.45 1.84 -12.17
CA THR A 117 -4.41 0.43 -12.59
C THR A 117 -3.21 0.23 -13.50
N ASN A 118 -2.97 -1.00 -13.93
CA ASN A 118 -2.02 -1.35 -14.97
C ASN A 118 -2.75 -2.05 -16.12
N GLU A 119 -2.29 -1.85 -17.35
CA GLU A 119 -2.85 -2.52 -18.54
C GLU A 119 -1.81 -2.60 -19.66
N ALA A 120 -2.04 -3.49 -20.63
CA ALA A 120 -1.22 -3.55 -21.83
C ALA A 120 -1.35 -2.28 -22.69
N LEU A 121 -0.23 -1.79 -23.21
CA LEU A 121 -0.25 -0.73 -24.22
C LEU A 121 -1.03 -1.17 -25.47
N PRO A 122 -1.64 -0.23 -26.21
CA PRO A 122 -2.34 -0.55 -27.46
C PRO A 122 -1.47 -1.32 -28.44
N SER A 123 -2.05 -2.30 -29.13
CA SER A 123 -1.35 -3.07 -30.15
C SER A 123 -0.73 -2.16 -31.22
N GLY A 124 0.52 -2.43 -31.59
CA GLY A 124 1.28 -1.63 -32.55
C GLY A 124 2.02 -0.44 -31.95
N THR A 125 1.96 -0.23 -30.63
CA THR A 125 2.80 0.77 -29.95
C THR A 125 4.28 0.41 -30.08
N SER A 126 5.07 1.30 -30.66
CA SER A 126 6.53 1.15 -30.76
C SER A 126 7.17 1.10 -29.38
N SER A 127 8.15 0.21 -29.18
CA SER A 127 8.86 0.04 -27.90
C SER A 127 7.95 -0.33 -26.72
N ALA A 128 6.79 -0.94 -26.98
CA ALA A 128 5.98 -1.54 -25.93
C ALA A 128 6.72 -2.72 -25.28
N PRO A 129 6.44 -3.01 -23.99
CA PRO A 129 6.93 -4.23 -23.35
C PRO A 129 6.60 -5.50 -24.15
N ALA A 130 7.46 -6.51 -24.07
CA ALA A 130 7.20 -7.82 -24.64
C ALA A 130 5.93 -8.46 -24.03
N ASP A 131 5.33 -9.39 -24.76
CA ASP A 131 4.19 -10.22 -24.30
C ASP A 131 3.00 -9.45 -23.73
N SER A 132 2.85 -8.17 -24.09
CA SER A 132 1.81 -7.28 -23.57
C SER A 132 1.88 -7.09 -22.04
N THR A 133 3.09 -7.17 -21.46
CA THR A 133 3.32 -6.84 -20.04
C THR A 133 2.73 -5.46 -19.74
N PRO A 134 1.89 -5.33 -18.70
CA PRO A 134 1.12 -4.12 -18.48
C PRO A 134 2.00 -2.98 -17.96
N VAL A 135 1.59 -1.75 -18.28
CA VAL A 135 2.18 -0.50 -17.82
C VAL A 135 1.20 0.23 -16.89
N PRO A 136 1.68 1.04 -15.94
CA PRO A 136 0.83 1.78 -15.02
C PRO A 136 0.07 2.89 -15.76
N VAL A 137 -1.19 3.11 -15.39
CA VAL A 137 -2.09 4.07 -16.03
C VAL A 137 -3.06 4.68 -15.01
N LEU A 138 -3.26 5.99 -15.12
CA LEU A 138 -4.28 6.72 -14.38
C LEU A 138 -5.50 6.96 -15.27
N TYR A 139 -6.67 6.59 -14.78
CA TYR A 139 -7.96 6.92 -15.36
C TYR A 139 -8.67 7.99 -14.54
N ARG A 140 -9.42 8.88 -15.19
CA ARG A 140 -10.40 9.75 -14.53
C ARG A 140 -11.77 9.59 -15.18
N TYR A 141 -12.77 9.33 -14.36
CA TYR A 141 -14.18 9.26 -14.77
C TYR A 141 -14.97 10.38 -14.10
N THR A 142 -15.67 11.19 -14.89
CA THR A 142 -16.56 12.27 -14.43
C THR A 142 -17.97 11.94 -14.87
N GLU A 143 -18.90 11.92 -13.92
CA GLU A 143 -20.33 11.64 -14.14
C GLU A 143 -20.56 10.36 -14.97
N GLY A 144 -19.71 9.34 -14.75
CA GLY A 144 -19.77 8.04 -15.41
C GLY A 144 -19.00 7.94 -16.74
N GLU A 145 -18.41 9.03 -17.24
CA GLU A 145 -17.67 9.06 -18.49
C GLU A 145 -16.16 9.25 -18.28
N GLN A 146 -15.34 8.53 -19.06
CA GLN A 146 -13.89 8.71 -19.03
C GLN A 146 -13.53 10.11 -19.53
N THR A 147 -12.96 10.94 -18.66
CA THR A 147 -12.51 12.29 -18.97
C THR A 147 -11.06 12.31 -19.45
N PHE A 148 -10.19 11.54 -18.81
CA PHE A 148 -8.83 11.33 -19.29
C PHE A 148 -8.29 9.94 -18.94
N LYS A 149 -7.21 9.59 -19.63
CA LYS A 149 -6.39 8.40 -19.40
C LYS A 149 -4.93 8.77 -19.67
N THR A 150 -4.04 8.46 -18.74
CA THR A 150 -2.63 8.86 -18.80
C THR A 150 -1.75 7.69 -18.41
N PHE A 151 -0.93 7.21 -19.36
CA PHE A 151 0.09 6.21 -19.06
C PHE A 151 1.20 6.82 -18.22
N LEU A 152 1.65 6.09 -17.21
CA LEU A 152 2.64 6.51 -16.22
C LEU A 152 3.96 5.74 -16.36
N GLY A 153 4.09 4.94 -17.41
CA GLY A 153 5.27 4.17 -17.79
C GLY A 153 5.23 3.82 -19.28
N GLY A 154 6.25 3.13 -19.75
CA GLY A 154 6.44 2.80 -21.16
C GLY A 154 6.88 4.00 -22.01
N PRO A 155 6.72 3.92 -23.35
CA PRO A 155 7.21 4.93 -24.29
C PRO A 155 6.62 6.32 -24.03
N GLY A 156 7.46 7.36 -24.13
CA GLY A 156 7.10 8.74 -23.85
C GLY A 156 7.07 9.13 -22.37
N VAL A 157 7.37 8.20 -21.45
CA VAL A 157 7.46 8.46 -20.01
C VAL A 157 8.87 8.17 -19.53
N HIS A 158 9.61 9.22 -19.13
CA HIS A 158 10.98 9.14 -18.60
C HIS A 158 11.97 8.31 -19.45
N GLU A 159 11.86 8.39 -20.78
CA GLU A 159 12.67 7.56 -21.70
C GLU A 159 14.18 7.67 -21.52
N SER A 160 14.67 8.78 -20.93
CA SER A 160 16.09 8.96 -20.61
C SER A 160 16.59 8.01 -19.53
N ASP A 161 15.71 7.58 -18.64
CA ASP A 161 16.05 6.81 -17.44
C ASP A 161 15.90 5.31 -17.70
N GLY A 162 15.08 4.95 -18.69
CA GLY A 162 14.70 3.60 -19.03
C GLY A 162 13.26 3.59 -19.51
N LEU A 163 12.76 2.43 -19.91
CA LEU A 163 11.32 2.25 -20.10
C LEU A 163 10.84 1.24 -19.09
N SER A 164 9.79 1.61 -18.36
CA SER A 164 9.29 0.83 -17.23
C SER A 164 7.91 0.24 -17.50
N ALA A 165 7.68 -0.96 -17.01
CA ALA A 165 6.39 -1.63 -16.93
C ALA A 165 6.02 -1.88 -15.45
N SER A 166 4.79 -2.29 -15.19
CA SER A 166 4.31 -2.63 -13.84
C SER A 166 3.44 -3.89 -13.90
N PRO A 167 4.04 -5.09 -14.06
CA PRO A 167 3.29 -6.35 -14.05
C PRO A 167 2.54 -6.57 -12.73
N ASP A 168 3.21 -6.29 -11.61
CA ASP A 168 2.63 -6.18 -10.28
C ASP A 168 2.65 -4.69 -9.89
N LEU A 169 1.48 -4.07 -9.80
CA LEU A 169 1.40 -2.61 -9.68
C LEU A 169 1.75 -2.17 -8.26
N ASN A 170 1.22 -2.88 -7.25
CA ASN A 170 1.43 -2.59 -5.81
C ASN A 170 1.48 -1.07 -5.56
N GLY A 171 0.47 -0.37 -6.09
CA GLY A 171 0.47 1.08 -6.20
C GLY A 171 -0.23 1.76 -5.04
N ASP A 172 -0.18 3.09 -5.02
CA ASP A 172 -1.06 3.92 -4.23
C ASP A 172 -1.35 5.23 -4.98
N LEU A 173 -2.56 5.76 -4.79
CA LEU A 173 -3.05 6.93 -5.50
C LEU A 173 -3.69 7.90 -4.53
N VAL A 174 -3.19 9.13 -4.53
CA VAL A 174 -3.74 10.20 -3.70
C VAL A 174 -3.96 11.47 -4.52
N TYR A 175 -4.84 12.34 -4.02
CA TYR A 175 -5.12 13.63 -4.63
C TYR A 175 -5.06 14.73 -3.59
N SER A 176 -4.40 15.84 -3.93
CA SER A 176 -4.40 17.04 -3.12
C SER A 176 -5.10 18.16 -3.88
N GLU A 177 -6.24 18.59 -3.36
CA GLU A 177 -6.97 19.74 -3.91
C GLU A 177 -6.10 21.01 -3.86
N LYS A 178 -5.32 21.17 -2.79
CA LYS A 178 -4.43 22.32 -2.60
C LYS A 178 -3.23 22.32 -3.55
N ALA A 179 -2.65 21.15 -3.84
CA ALA A 179 -1.60 21.05 -4.85
C ALA A 179 -2.17 21.08 -6.27
N GLY A 180 -3.44 20.73 -6.45
CA GLY A 180 -4.08 20.58 -7.76
C GLY A 180 -3.55 19.39 -8.56
N LEU A 181 -3.04 18.36 -7.87
CA LEU A 181 -2.32 17.24 -8.46
C LEU A 181 -2.79 15.90 -7.86
N TYR A 182 -2.87 14.90 -8.72
CA TYR A 182 -2.76 13.51 -8.32
C TYR A 182 -1.29 13.17 -8.12
N GLY A 183 -0.98 12.36 -7.13
CA GLY A 183 0.28 11.64 -7.02
C GLY A 183 -0.01 10.15 -7.11
N ALA A 184 0.77 9.45 -7.94
CA ALA A 184 0.76 8.00 -8.03
C ALA A 184 2.13 7.46 -7.66
N TYR A 185 2.19 6.52 -6.72
CA TYR A 185 3.40 5.81 -6.34
C TYR A 185 3.19 4.32 -6.62
N PHE A 186 4.09 3.67 -7.34
CA PHE A 186 3.89 2.27 -7.74
C PHE A 186 5.20 1.55 -8.02
N VAL A 187 5.15 0.23 -7.98
CA VAL A 187 6.26 -0.65 -8.32
C VAL A 187 6.45 -0.69 -9.84
N VAL A 188 7.70 -0.73 -10.28
CA VAL A 188 8.08 -0.82 -11.69
C VAL A 188 9.12 -1.91 -11.92
N THR A 189 9.16 -2.40 -13.16
CA THR A 189 10.24 -3.21 -13.71
C THR A 189 10.71 -2.56 -15.01
N ASP A 190 11.99 -2.24 -15.10
CA ASP A 190 12.55 -1.66 -16.32
C ASP A 190 12.79 -2.74 -17.36
N TYR A 191 12.32 -2.50 -18.58
CA TYR A 191 12.51 -3.39 -19.74
C TYR A 191 13.44 -2.79 -20.79
N SER A 192 14.06 -1.65 -20.49
CA SER A 192 15.19 -1.08 -21.23
C SER A 192 15.92 -0.06 -20.35
N GLY A 193 17.13 0.33 -20.73
CA GLY A 193 17.91 1.33 -20.00
C GLY A 193 18.93 0.69 -19.07
N TRP A 194 19.40 1.45 -18.07
CA TRP A 194 20.46 0.99 -17.17
C TRP A 194 19.95 0.02 -16.10
N ALA A 195 18.65 0.06 -15.78
CA ALA A 195 17.99 -0.81 -14.83
C ALA A 195 17.20 -1.96 -15.51
N GLU A 196 17.43 -2.21 -16.81
CA GLU A 196 16.76 -3.30 -17.53
C GLU A 196 16.86 -4.64 -16.79
N GLY A 197 15.70 -5.26 -16.52
CA GLY A 197 15.56 -6.51 -15.80
C GLY A 197 15.51 -6.39 -14.28
N HIS A 198 15.59 -5.17 -13.73
CA HIS A 198 15.48 -4.95 -12.29
C HIS A 198 14.08 -4.47 -11.90
N PHE A 199 13.79 -4.49 -10.60
CA PHE A 199 12.59 -3.93 -9.99
C PHE A 199 12.93 -2.67 -9.20
N GLY A 200 12.00 -1.73 -9.17
CA GLY A 200 12.12 -0.47 -8.47
C GLY A 200 10.75 0.12 -8.17
N ASP A 201 10.70 1.42 -7.92
CA ASP A 201 9.45 2.14 -7.76
C ASP A 201 9.49 3.50 -8.47
N SER A 202 8.32 4.10 -8.66
CA SER A 202 8.15 5.31 -9.46
C SER A 202 7.08 6.20 -8.85
N VAL A 203 7.38 7.50 -8.74
CA VAL A 203 6.45 8.52 -8.25
C VAL A 203 6.14 9.49 -9.38
N GLN A 204 4.87 9.58 -9.75
CA GLN A 204 4.40 10.42 -10.85
C GLN A 204 3.34 11.40 -10.37
N TYR A 205 3.38 12.63 -10.90
CA TYR A 205 2.39 13.67 -10.61
C TYR A 205 1.59 14.03 -11.86
N ILE A 206 0.27 14.09 -11.73
CA ILE A 206 -0.65 14.29 -12.84
C ILE A 206 -1.58 15.42 -12.48
N SER A 207 -1.73 16.41 -13.37
CA SER A 207 -2.69 17.50 -13.16
C SER A 207 -4.13 17.07 -13.41
N THR A 208 -5.08 17.90 -12.96
CA THR A 208 -6.51 17.61 -13.06
C THR A 208 -7.03 17.47 -14.49
N ASN A 209 -6.27 17.92 -15.49
CA ASN A 209 -6.59 17.75 -16.90
C ASN A 209 -5.99 16.46 -17.51
N GLY A 210 -5.26 15.67 -16.73
CA GLY A 210 -4.62 14.42 -17.15
C GLY A 210 -3.19 14.58 -17.69
N SER A 211 -2.56 15.75 -17.59
CA SER A 211 -1.17 15.93 -18.05
C SER A 211 -0.19 15.36 -17.02
N LEU A 212 0.73 14.53 -17.48
CA LEU A 212 1.88 14.10 -16.67
C LEU A 212 2.84 15.29 -16.50
N GLU A 213 3.07 15.69 -15.26
CA GLU A 213 3.88 16.86 -14.95
C GLU A 213 5.37 16.50 -14.91
N THR A 214 6.20 17.32 -15.56
CA THR A 214 7.67 17.18 -15.51
C THR A 214 8.21 17.94 -14.31
N LEU A 215 8.18 17.29 -13.15
CA LEU A 215 8.62 17.85 -11.87
C LEU A 215 9.92 17.20 -11.41
N PRO A 216 10.86 17.95 -10.80
CA PRO A 216 12.04 17.34 -10.16
C PRO A 216 11.69 16.44 -8.98
N GLU A 217 10.47 16.56 -8.45
CA GLU A 217 9.91 15.70 -7.41
C GLU A 217 9.41 14.35 -7.94
N SER A 218 9.21 14.21 -9.26
CA SER A 218 8.88 12.91 -9.88
C SER A 218 10.12 12.01 -9.89
N SER A 219 9.90 10.69 -9.88
CA SER A 219 10.97 9.70 -10.05
C SER A 219 10.50 8.58 -10.97
N ALA A 220 11.32 8.20 -11.93
CA ALA A 220 11.10 7.02 -12.77
C ALA A 220 11.60 5.73 -12.11
N TRP A 221 12.53 5.87 -11.16
CA TRP A 221 13.20 4.77 -10.49
C TRP A 221 13.74 5.22 -9.13
N GLY A 222 13.12 4.80 -8.03
CA GLY A 222 13.54 5.14 -6.67
C GLY A 222 14.18 3.96 -5.93
N CYS A 223 13.41 3.31 -5.07
CA CYS A 223 13.89 2.25 -4.19
C CYS A 223 14.02 0.91 -4.93
N SER A 224 15.22 0.35 -4.93
CA SER A 224 15.57 -0.93 -5.57
C SER A 224 14.75 -2.07 -4.97
N HIS A 225 14.24 -2.95 -5.85
CA HIS A 225 13.43 -4.12 -5.51
C HIS A 225 12.44 -3.78 -4.40
N ASN A 226 11.58 -2.82 -4.70
CA ASN A 226 10.61 -2.31 -3.76
C ASN A 226 9.82 -3.46 -3.10
N THR A 227 9.93 -3.54 -1.78
CA THR A 227 9.27 -4.57 -0.96
C THR A 227 8.03 -4.03 -0.23
N GLY A 228 7.69 -2.77 -0.47
CA GLY A 228 6.53 -2.06 0.06
C GLY A 228 6.64 -0.55 -0.16
N ILE A 229 5.51 0.09 -0.47
CA ILE A 229 5.37 1.56 -0.47
C ILE A 229 4.26 2.02 0.46
N ALA A 230 4.35 3.27 0.90
CA ALA A 230 3.22 3.98 1.49
C ALA A 230 3.21 5.41 0.97
N PHE A 231 2.02 5.94 0.68
CA PHE A 231 1.87 7.25 0.06
C PHE A 231 0.69 8.00 0.66
N GLU A 232 0.85 9.30 0.88
CA GLU A 232 -0.21 10.13 1.44
C GLU A 232 -0.16 11.55 0.88
N ALA A 233 -1.32 12.14 0.64
CA ALA A 233 -1.44 13.47 0.05
C ALA A 233 -0.83 14.54 0.96
N ALA A 234 -0.18 15.52 0.33
CA ALA A 234 0.30 16.72 0.99
C ALA A 234 -0.14 17.98 0.25
N ASP A 235 -0.04 19.13 0.92
CA ASP A 235 -0.46 20.43 0.38
C ASP A 235 0.36 20.92 -0.82
N ALA A 236 1.51 20.30 -1.07
CA ALA A 236 2.39 20.54 -2.21
C ALA A 236 3.27 19.31 -2.45
N VAL A 237 3.83 19.18 -3.66
CA VAL A 237 4.85 18.18 -3.98
C VAL A 237 6.17 18.44 -3.22
N PRO A 238 7.02 17.42 -3.00
CA PRO A 238 6.68 16.00 -3.12
C PRO A 238 5.66 15.61 -2.06
N PHE A 239 4.78 14.65 -2.34
CA PHE A 239 3.84 14.10 -1.35
C PHE A 239 4.56 13.20 -0.35
N ALA A 240 3.89 12.87 0.76
CA ALA A 240 4.48 12.04 1.81
C ALA A 240 4.66 10.61 1.26
N SER A 241 5.87 10.06 1.36
CA SER A 241 6.19 8.77 0.77
C SER A 241 7.18 8.00 1.62
N ILE A 242 6.99 6.70 1.69
CA ILE A 242 7.87 5.75 2.38
C ILE A 242 8.09 4.57 1.45
N CYS A 243 9.30 4.02 1.45
CA CYS A 243 9.64 2.82 0.71
C CYS A 243 10.40 1.84 1.59
N ALA A 244 10.19 0.54 1.36
CA ALA A 244 11.05 -0.52 1.84
C ALA A 244 11.80 -1.12 0.66
N GLU A 245 13.08 -1.36 0.83
CA GLU A 245 13.97 -1.78 -0.24
C GLU A 245 14.64 -3.13 0.08
N ASP A 246 15.32 -3.74 -0.89
CA ASP A 246 15.81 -5.12 -0.80
C ASP A 246 17.13 -5.31 -0.03
N GLN A 247 17.74 -4.23 0.43
CA GLN A 247 18.98 -4.19 1.21
C GLN A 247 18.76 -4.08 2.72
N GLY A 248 17.50 -3.95 3.16
CA GLY A 248 17.12 -4.02 4.57
C GLY A 248 16.86 -2.68 5.24
N ASP A 249 16.53 -1.62 4.51
CA ASP A 249 16.19 -0.33 5.06
C ASP A 249 14.72 0.06 4.70
N ILE A 250 14.03 0.73 5.62
CA ILE A 250 12.78 1.45 5.35
C ILE A 250 13.08 2.94 5.41
N TRP A 251 12.78 3.67 4.34
CA TRP A 251 13.16 5.08 4.19
C TRP A 251 11.93 6.00 4.21
N LEU A 252 12.04 7.12 4.92
CA LEU A 252 11.19 8.29 4.66
C LEU A 252 11.63 8.88 3.32
N ASN A 253 10.88 8.54 2.27
CA ASN A 253 11.30 8.66 0.90
C ASN A 253 10.92 10.00 0.23
N THR A 254 10.23 10.88 0.94
CA THR A 254 9.67 12.13 0.38
C THR A 254 10.69 13.03 -0.31
N ASN A 255 11.88 13.21 0.28
CA ASN A 255 12.93 14.06 -0.29
C ASN A 255 14.00 13.28 -1.07
N ASN A 256 14.25 12.04 -0.66
CA ASN A 256 15.36 11.22 -1.16
C ASN A 256 14.99 10.48 -2.45
N ARG A 257 13.72 10.03 -2.56
CA ARG A 257 13.16 9.30 -3.71
C ARG A 257 14.06 8.14 -4.16
N GLY A 258 14.70 7.47 -3.22
CA GLY A 258 15.72 6.45 -3.43
C GLY A 258 16.43 6.04 -2.14
N MET A 259 17.49 5.25 -2.29
CA MET A 259 18.17 4.54 -1.20
C MET A 259 19.50 5.20 -0.77
N ASP A 260 19.52 6.53 -0.66
CA ASP A 260 20.73 7.25 -0.26
C ASP A 260 20.77 7.55 1.25
N LEU A 261 21.96 7.56 1.84
CA LEU A 261 22.25 7.90 3.24
C LEU A 261 21.88 9.35 3.61
N SER A 262 21.56 10.20 2.63
CA SER A 262 20.99 11.53 2.91
C SER A 262 19.51 11.49 3.29
N GLY A 263 18.83 10.35 3.06
CA GLY A 263 17.47 10.08 3.51
C GLY A 263 17.37 9.81 5.01
N THR A 264 16.15 9.91 5.55
CA THR A 264 15.87 9.53 6.94
C THR A 264 15.49 8.07 7.00
N LYS A 265 16.25 7.27 7.74
CA LYS A 265 15.97 5.85 7.90
C LYS A 265 14.98 5.57 9.04
N ILE A 266 13.85 4.94 8.73
CA ILE A 266 12.80 4.59 9.68
C ILE A 266 13.14 3.29 10.40
N SER A 267 13.49 2.24 9.66
CA SER A 267 13.76 0.90 10.19
C SER A 267 14.92 0.22 9.47
N ASN A 268 15.58 -0.70 10.18
CA ASN A 268 16.42 -1.73 9.59
C ASN A 268 15.61 -3.04 9.59
N GLU A 269 15.66 -3.79 8.50
CA GLU A 269 14.99 -5.07 8.31
C GLU A 269 16.02 -6.11 7.84
N ASN A 270 15.71 -7.38 8.05
CA ASN A 270 16.48 -8.47 7.46
C ASN A 270 15.84 -8.87 6.14
N THR A 271 16.57 -8.70 5.04
CA THR A 271 16.07 -9.01 3.70
C THR A 271 16.73 -10.25 3.11
N THR A 272 16.03 -10.90 2.18
CA THR A 272 16.57 -11.99 1.35
C THR A 272 15.85 -11.99 0.01
N ASN A 273 16.59 -11.93 -1.10
CA ASN A 273 16.07 -12.02 -2.48
C ASN A 273 14.86 -11.10 -2.76
N GLY A 274 14.95 -9.81 -2.44
CA GLY A 274 13.86 -8.87 -2.71
C GLY A 274 12.64 -9.04 -1.78
N ALA A 275 12.82 -9.65 -0.61
CA ALA A 275 11.79 -9.70 0.43
C ALA A 275 12.32 -9.16 1.76
N GLY A 276 11.48 -8.42 2.48
CA GLY A 276 11.80 -7.76 3.74
C GLY A 276 10.71 -7.91 4.80
N GLY A 277 10.12 -9.11 4.94
CA GLY A 277 9.13 -9.40 5.98
C GLY A 277 7.71 -8.89 5.67
N GLU A 278 7.44 -8.42 4.45
CA GLU A 278 6.15 -7.90 4.00
C GLU A 278 5.68 -6.69 4.85
N SER A 279 6.61 -5.77 5.15
CA SER A 279 6.40 -4.63 6.06
C SER A 279 5.12 -3.84 5.79
N MET A 280 4.74 -3.70 4.52
CA MET A 280 3.56 -2.96 4.06
C MET A 280 2.55 -3.88 3.35
N GLY A 281 2.33 -5.10 3.86
CA GLY A 281 1.28 -6.01 3.39
C GLY A 281 1.69 -6.96 2.24
N GLY A 282 2.90 -6.84 1.70
CA GLY A 282 3.43 -7.74 0.68
C GLY A 282 2.73 -7.63 -0.68
N MET A 283 2.47 -8.77 -1.33
CA MET A 283 1.84 -8.83 -2.65
C MET A 283 0.44 -8.19 -2.64
N SER A 284 0.19 -7.22 -3.53
CA SER A 284 -1.01 -6.36 -3.54
C SER A 284 -1.23 -5.58 -2.22
N GLY A 285 -0.20 -5.45 -1.38
CA GLY A 285 -0.15 -4.55 -0.23
C GLY A 285 0.08 -3.10 -0.65
N SER A 286 0.62 -2.28 0.26
CA SER A 286 0.88 -0.85 0.08
C SER A 286 -0.37 0.04 0.11
N TYR A 287 -1.16 -0.11 1.17
CA TYR A 287 -2.32 0.74 1.38
C TYR A 287 -2.59 0.98 2.86
N SER A 288 -3.05 2.19 3.17
CA SER A 288 -3.30 2.61 4.55
C SER A 288 -2.14 2.28 5.49
N ASN A 289 -0.89 2.35 5.04
CA ASN A 289 0.29 2.20 5.90
C ASN A 289 0.79 3.55 6.40
N LEU A 290 0.49 4.64 5.68
CA LEU A 290 0.82 6.02 6.02
C LEU A 290 -0.48 6.84 6.01
N ALA A 291 -0.72 7.63 7.06
CA ALA A 291 -1.90 8.46 7.17
C ALA A 291 -1.55 9.85 7.71
N ARG A 292 -2.12 10.89 7.09
CA ARG A 292 -2.06 12.27 7.62
C ARG A 292 -3.06 12.43 8.75
N TYR A 293 -2.68 13.12 9.83
CA TYR A 293 -3.65 13.49 10.88
C TYR A 293 -4.62 14.56 10.34
N GLN A 294 -5.91 14.42 10.69
CA GLN A 294 -6.96 15.25 10.09
C GLN A 294 -6.75 16.72 10.44
N GLY A 295 -6.60 17.57 9.42
CA GLY A 295 -6.39 19.01 9.57
C GLY A 295 -4.98 19.42 10.04
N GLU A 296 -4.04 18.48 10.12
CA GLU A 296 -2.67 18.70 10.59
C GLU A 296 -1.65 18.46 9.47
N ASP A 297 -0.42 18.89 9.64
CA ASP A 297 0.70 18.55 8.74
C ASP A 297 1.45 17.28 9.17
N SER A 298 1.14 16.71 10.33
CA SER A 298 1.79 15.52 10.87
C SER A 298 1.22 14.21 10.29
N TYR A 299 2.04 13.16 10.28
CA TYR A 299 1.70 11.84 9.75
C TYR A 299 1.98 10.73 10.77
N ILE A 300 1.36 9.57 10.55
CA ILE A 300 1.67 8.32 11.23
C ILE A 300 1.86 7.21 10.19
N PHE A 301 2.91 6.40 10.38
CA PHE A 301 3.21 5.22 9.58
C PHE A 301 3.12 3.97 10.45
N SER A 302 2.57 2.88 9.92
CA SER A 302 2.56 1.57 10.57
C SER A 302 3.01 0.46 9.62
N TRP A 303 3.83 -0.45 10.15
CA TRP A 303 4.36 -1.60 9.43
C TRP A 303 4.53 -2.80 10.38
N VAL A 304 4.79 -3.96 9.80
CA VAL A 304 5.22 -5.16 10.55
C VAL A 304 6.72 -5.37 10.41
N SER A 305 7.41 -5.76 11.49
CA SER A 305 8.86 -5.95 11.51
C SER A 305 9.27 -7.05 12.48
N ARG A 306 10.32 -7.80 12.14
CA ARG A 306 10.98 -8.73 13.08
C ARG A 306 11.99 -8.04 13.98
N GLY A 307 12.15 -6.72 13.85
CA GLY A 307 13.17 -5.93 14.51
C GLY A 307 14.58 -6.26 14.03
N ALA A 308 15.51 -5.39 14.38
CA ALA A 308 16.90 -5.44 13.95
C ALA A 308 17.87 -5.48 15.12
N VAL A 309 18.75 -6.46 15.10
CA VAL A 309 19.89 -6.62 16.01
C VAL A 309 21.17 -6.91 15.21
N ASP A 310 22.31 -6.78 15.89
CA ASP A 310 23.62 -7.17 15.34
C ASP A 310 23.90 -6.56 13.96
N LEU A 311 23.93 -5.23 13.87
CA LEU A 311 24.17 -4.53 12.62
C LEU A 311 25.58 -4.84 12.08
N TYR A 312 25.66 -5.25 10.82
CA TYR A 312 26.90 -5.49 10.10
C TYR A 312 26.92 -4.71 8.79
N GLU A 313 28.10 -4.56 8.19
CA GLU A 313 28.23 -3.80 6.94
C GLU A 313 27.47 -4.48 5.80
N ASN A 314 26.65 -3.71 5.09
CA ASN A 314 26.16 -4.12 3.78
C ASN A 314 27.27 -3.81 2.76
N SER A 315 28.06 -4.83 2.43
CA SER A 315 29.23 -4.69 1.55
C SER A 315 28.87 -4.40 0.09
N TRP A 316 27.63 -4.69 -0.33
CA TRP A 316 27.15 -4.39 -1.69
C TRP A 316 26.87 -2.91 -1.86
N MET A 317 26.13 -2.31 -0.92
CA MET A 317 25.87 -0.86 -0.90
C MET A 317 27.10 -0.04 -0.48
N GLY A 318 28.00 -0.64 0.30
CA GLY A 318 29.25 -0.05 0.74
C GLY A 318 29.12 0.76 2.04
N LYS A 319 30.11 1.62 2.27
CA LYS A 319 30.31 2.28 3.57
C LYS A 319 29.10 3.13 3.98
N GLY A 320 28.57 2.84 5.17
CA GLY A 320 27.48 3.59 5.80
C GLY A 320 26.13 2.89 5.70
N TYR A 321 26.02 1.87 4.85
CA TYR A 321 24.87 0.98 4.80
C TYR A 321 25.11 -0.24 5.68
N VAL A 322 24.04 -0.70 6.33
CA VAL A 322 24.07 -1.83 7.25
C VAL A 322 23.06 -2.87 6.81
N ALA A 323 23.34 -4.12 7.16
CA ALA A 323 22.34 -5.17 7.21
C ALA A 323 22.18 -5.62 8.67
N SER A 324 21.08 -6.31 8.97
CA SER A 324 20.70 -6.66 10.33
C SER A 324 20.32 -8.14 10.45
N ALA A 325 20.44 -8.70 11.65
CA ALA A 325 19.78 -9.94 12.02
C ALA A 325 18.40 -9.63 12.63
N ASN A 326 17.46 -10.57 12.48
CA ASN A 326 16.14 -10.46 13.10
C ASN A 326 16.25 -10.46 14.64
N ARG A 327 15.54 -9.54 15.29
CA ARG A 327 15.38 -9.54 16.76
C ARG A 327 14.47 -10.65 17.23
N THR A 328 13.35 -10.85 16.54
CA THR A 328 12.31 -11.83 16.86
C THR A 328 12.07 -12.78 15.69
N ASN A 329 11.49 -13.95 15.99
CA ASN A 329 11.12 -14.90 14.95
C ASN A 329 9.84 -14.46 14.20
N GLY A 330 8.79 -14.13 14.96
CA GLY A 330 7.56 -13.52 14.44
C GLY A 330 7.71 -12.01 14.29
N ARG A 331 6.92 -11.42 13.40
CA ARG A 331 6.85 -9.97 13.20
C ARG A 331 5.98 -9.32 14.29
N ASN A 332 6.31 -8.09 14.64
CA ASN A 332 5.56 -7.23 15.53
C ASN A 332 5.12 -5.96 14.80
N VAL A 333 4.05 -5.33 15.26
CA VAL A 333 3.54 -4.08 14.70
C VAL A 333 4.33 -2.92 15.28
N ALA A 334 4.85 -2.08 14.40
CA ALA A 334 5.56 -0.86 14.73
C ALA A 334 4.81 0.36 14.18
N ILE A 335 5.11 1.51 14.77
CA ILE A 335 4.73 2.82 14.24
C ILE A 335 5.89 3.81 14.27
N ALA A 336 5.79 4.80 13.40
CA ALA A 336 6.60 6.02 13.39
C ALA A 336 5.66 7.20 13.21
N THR A 337 5.98 8.33 13.84
CA THR A 337 5.24 9.58 13.64
C THR A 337 6.16 10.61 13.01
N PHE A 338 5.55 11.59 12.34
CA PHE A 338 6.27 12.62 11.61
C PHE A 338 5.60 13.96 11.89
N SER A 339 6.39 14.99 12.20
CA SER A 339 5.87 16.35 12.40
C SER A 339 5.38 16.98 11.11
N ASP A 340 5.96 16.55 9.99
CA ASP A 340 5.60 16.91 8.62
C ASP A 340 5.99 15.78 7.67
N LYS A 341 5.70 15.92 6.37
CA LYS A 341 6.00 14.90 5.35
C LYS A 341 7.49 14.57 5.17
N GLN A 342 8.41 15.30 5.81
CA GLN A 342 9.87 15.19 5.63
C GLN A 342 10.63 14.93 6.94
N THR A 343 9.98 15.08 8.09
CA THR A 343 10.64 15.07 9.39
C THR A 343 10.04 13.99 10.29
N MET A 344 10.82 12.93 10.54
CA MET A 344 10.45 11.90 11.51
C MET A 344 10.59 12.42 12.93
N ASP A 345 9.62 12.10 13.78
CA ASP A 345 9.70 12.36 15.21
C ASP A 345 10.67 11.36 15.86
N GLY A 346 11.66 11.86 16.59
CA GLY A 346 12.65 11.01 17.26
C GLY A 346 13.92 10.77 16.42
N GLU A 347 14.69 9.75 16.81
CA GLU A 347 15.93 9.39 16.13
C GLU A 347 15.66 8.46 14.95
N GLN A 348 16.49 8.54 13.90
CA GLN A 348 16.48 7.56 12.80
C GLN A 348 17.13 6.24 13.20
N ALA A 349 16.87 5.17 12.45
CA ALA A 349 17.48 3.87 12.68
C ALA A 349 19.01 3.93 12.58
N SER A 350 19.68 3.14 13.41
CA SER A 350 21.14 3.11 13.45
C SER A 350 21.72 2.61 12.13
N SER A 351 22.76 3.29 11.65
CA SER A 351 23.65 2.85 10.55
C SER A 351 25.06 2.54 11.05
N VAL A 352 25.21 2.24 12.35
CA VAL A 352 26.51 1.99 12.97
C VAL A 352 26.85 0.51 12.86
N VAL A 353 27.79 0.17 11.99
CA VAL A 353 28.37 -1.18 11.88
C VAL A 353 28.91 -1.64 13.24
N GLY A 354 28.50 -2.84 13.66
CA GLY A 354 28.84 -3.45 14.95
C GLY A 354 27.91 -3.07 16.10
N ALA A 355 26.90 -2.22 15.88
CA ALA A 355 25.88 -1.95 16.88
C ALA A 355 25.08 -3.23 17.17
N LYS A 356 24.86 -3.51 18.47
CA LYS A 356 24.06 -4.66 18.91
C LYS A 356 22.57 -4.43 18.77
N ASP A 357 22.17 -3.18 18.81
CA ASP A 357 20.79 -2.73 18.74
C ASP A 357 20.60 -1.90 17.47
N GLY A 358 19.60 -2.26 16.65
CA GLY A 358 19.33 -1.64 15.36
C GLY A 358 17.98 -0.93 15.25
N ASP A 359 17.13 -1.04 16.27
CA ASP A 359 15.73 -0.61 16.23
C ASP A 359 15.27 0.05 17.54
N SER A 360 16.19 0.57 18.36
CA SER A 360 15.88 1.21 19.65
C SER A 360 14.92 2.40 19.54
N GLN A 361 14.88 3.05 18.37
CA GLN A 361 14.00 4.17 18.07
C GLN A 361 12.57 3.73 17.71
N VAL A 362 12.38 2.45 17.35
CA VAL A 362 11.08 1.96 16.86
C VAL A 362 10.05 1.97 17.98
N ASN A 363 8.89 2.57 17.69
CA ASN A 363 7.78 2.59 18.62
C ASN A 363 6.88 1.37 18.38
N TRP A 364 7.01 0.37 19.24
CA TRP A 364 6.33 -0.91 19.12
C TRP A 364 4.89 -0.88 19.67
N ILE A 365 3.92 -1.24 18.81
CA ILE A 365 2.53 -1.47 19.22
C ILE A 365 2.42 -2.85 19.88
N THR A 366 3.01 -3.87 19.25
CA THR A 366 3.07 -5.23 19.80
C THR A 366 4.51 -5.63 20.09
N SER A 367 4.68 -6.59 20.99
CA SER A 367 5.96 -7.25 21.25
C SER A 367 5.70 -8.68 21.70
N GLY A 368 6.59 -9.61 21.33
CA GLY A 368 6.49 -11.00 21.75
C GLY A 368 6.86 -11.99 20.65
N THR A 369 6.29 -13.19 20.77
CA THR A 369 6.58 -14.34 19.89
C THR A 369 5.51 -14.58 18.83
N ALA A 370 4.34 -13.94 18.96
CA ALA A 370 3.31 -13.98 17.94
C ALA A 370 3.84 -13.37 16.63
N ASP A 371 3.29 -13.79 15.50
CA ASP A 371 3.51 -13.14 14.21
C ASP A 371 2.35 -12.19 13.93
N CYS A 372 2.68 -10.94 13.64
CA CYS A 372 1.73 -9.93 13.17
C CYS A 372 1.90 -9.74 11.65
N SER A 373 0.80 -9.66 10.93
CA SER A 373 0.78 -9.39 9.49
C SER A 373 -0.24 -8.30 9.17
N ASN A 374 -0.22 -7.81 7.93
CA ASN A 374 -1.29 -6.98 7.37
C ASN A 374 -1.59 -5.73 8.24
N ALA A 375 -0.54 -5.01 8.65
CA ALA A 375 -0.70 -3.83 9.49
C ALA A 375 -1.20 -2.63 8.68
N HIS A 376 -2.12 -1.86 9.26
CA HIS A 376 -2.66 -0.63 8.66
C HIS A 376 -2.82 0.46 9.71
N VAL A 377 -2.94 1.70 9.25
CA VAL A 377 -3.23 2.89 10.03
C VAL A 377 -4.15 3.85 9.27
N ALA A 378 -5.09 4.46 10.01
CA ALA A 378 -5.84 5.63 9.56
C ALA A 378 -6.13 6.56 10.74
N THR A 379 -6.43 7.82 10.48
CA THR A 379 -6.59 8.86 11.52
C THR A 379 -8.05 9.24 11.71
N PHE A 380 -8.54 9.22 12.95
CA PHE A 380 -9.89 9.68 13.28
C PHE A 380 -9.98 11.21 13.22
N ASP A 381 -8.94 11.87 13.76
CA ASP A 381 -8.87 13.31 13.95
C ASP A 381 -7.41 13.79 13.93
N GLY A 382 -7.15 15.01 14.42
CA GLY A 382 -5.81 15.61 14.50
C GLY A 382 -4.86 14.99 15.54
N ALA A 383 -5.27 13.95 16.28
CA ALA A 383 -4.44 13.33 17.33
C ALA A 383 -4.60 11.82 17.49
N ASN A 384 -5.76 11.27 17.12
CA ASN A 384 -6.12 9.88 17.30
C ASN A 384 -6.04 9.11 15.99
N ALA A 385 -5.41 7.94 16.05
CA ALA A 385 -5.28 7.00 14.94
C ALA A 385 -5.75 5.61 15.36
N LEU A 386 -6.22 4.85 14.38
CA LEU A 386 -6.52 3.44 14.48
C LEU A 386 -5.37 2.67 13.83
N VAL A 387 -4.68 1.82 14.60
CA VAL A 387 -3.71 0.86 14.07
C VAL A 387 -4.35 -0.53 14.09
N THR A 388 -4.21 -1.28 13.01
CA THR A 388 -4.76 -2.64 12.88
C THR A 388 -3.70 -3.64 12.47
N TRP A 389 -3.91 -4.92 12.79
CA TRP A 389 -3.09 -6.04 12.31
C TRP A 389 -3.84 -7.36 12.42
N GLU A 390 -3.31 -8.38 11.76
CA GLU A 390 -3.70 -9.77 11.92
C GLU A 390 -2.64 -10.53 12.70
N GLN A 391 -3.04 -11.57 13.44
CA GLN A 391 -2.13 -12.27 14.34
C GLN A 391 -2.21 -13.79 14.21
N ILE A 392 -1.04 -14.42 14.42
CA ILE A 392 -0.86 -15.85 14.67
C ILE A 392 -0.11 -15.99 16.00
N ASP A 393 -0.76 -16.59 17.00
CA ASP A 393 -0.18 -16.68 18.36
C ASP A 393 0.99 -17.69 18.44
N GLU A 394 0.90 -18.78 17.68
CA GLU A 394 1.91 -19.85 17.61
C GLU A 394 2.44 -20.00 16.17
N PRO A 395 3.26 -19.06 15.67
CA PRO A 395 3.64 -19.02 14.27
C PRO A 395 4.76 -20.00 13.91
N GLN A 396 4.68 -20.54 12.69
CA GLN A 396 5.76 -21.24 12.01
C GLN A 396 6.39 -20.31 10.96
N CYS A 397 7.53 -19.73 11.32
CA CYS A 397 8.28 -18.79 10.49
C CYS A 397 9.48 -19.49 9.84
N ASN A 398 9.23 -20.32 8.82
CA ASN A 398 10.28 -21.13 8.18
C ASN A 398 11.25 -20.29 7.34
N ASN A 399 10.82 -19.11 6.90
CA ASN A 399 11.59 -18.22 6.03
C ASN A 399 12.01 -16.96 6.80
N ILE A 400 13.26 -16.54 6.64
CA ILE A 400 13.86 -15.45 7.44
C ILE A 400 13.32 -14.04 7.10
N ALA A 401 12.87 -13.85 5.86
CA ALA A 401 12.41 -12.55 5.34
C ALA A 401 11.00 -12.59 4.72
N MET A 402 10.20 -13.63 5.03
CA MET A 402 8.84 -13.80 4.49
C MET A 402 7.82 -13.98 5.63
N GLY A 403 6.53 -13.99 5.27
CA GLY A 403 5.45 -14.27 6.21
C GLY A 403 5.53 -15.63 6.91
N CYS A 404 4.88 -15.72 8.07
CA CYS A 404 4.73 -16.95 8.84
C CYS A 404 3.36 -17.59 8.60
N GLN A 405 3.25 -18.88 8.91
CA GLN A 405 1.98 -19.60 8.87
C GLN A 405 1.56 -20.07 10.26
N GLY A 406 0.26 -20.25 10.49
CA GLY A 406 -0.29 -20.83 11.72
C GLY A 406 -1.76 -20.49 11.90
N GLU A 407 -2.34 -20.93 13.01
CA GLU A 407 -3.76 -20.67 13.28
C GLU A 407 -4.00 -19.17 13.44
N PHE A 408 -4.91 -18.63 12.63
CA PHE A 408 -5.32 -17.24 12.72
C PHE A 408 -5.96 -17.00 14.09
N SER A 409 -5.33 -16.14 14.89
CA SER A 409 -5.78 -15.86 16.24
C SER A 409 -6.66 -14.62 16.33
N GLY A 410 -6.72 -13.78 15.30
CA GLY A 410 -7.65 -12.67 15.18
C GLY A 410 -7.09 -11.45 14.46
N SER A 411 -7.97 -10.52 14.16
CA SER A 411 -7.65 -9.15 13.77
C SER A 411 -7.76 -8.24 14.98
N TYR A 412 -6.77 -7.38 15.16
CA TYR A 412 -6.62 -6.53 16.33
C TYR A 412 -6.67 -5.06 15.92
N PHE A 413 -7.25 -4.25 16.79
CA PHE A 413 -7.54 -2.84 16.56
C PHE A 413 -7.12 -2.04 17.78
N GLN A 414 -6.12 -1.16 17.63
CA GLN A 414 -5.54 -0.36 18.70
C GLN A 414 -5.79 1.12 18.44
N LEU A 415 -6.40 1.81 19.41
CA LEU A 415 -6.39 3.26 19.43
C LEU A 415 -5.00 3.76 19.83
N VAL A 416 -4.47 4.70 19.04
CA VAL A 416 -3.20 5.37 19.28
C VAL A 416 -3.45 6.87 19.35
N ASN A 417 -2.97 7.54 20.39
CA ASN A 417 -2.99 8.98 20.51
C ASN A 417 -1.56 9.51 20.45
N LYS A 418 -1.22 10.25 19.37
CA LYS A 418 0.11 10.84 19.16
C LYS A 418 1.26 9.86 19.44
N GLY A 419 1.17 8.67 18.86
CA GLY A 419 2.17 7.60 19.02
C GLY A 419 2.05 6.78 20.30
N SER A 420 1.14 7.09 21.23
CA SER A 420 0.94 6.30 22.46
C SER A 420 -0.31 5.43 22.38
N LYS A 421 -0.21 4.16 22.79
CA LYS A 421 -1.37 3.26 22.89
C LYS A 421 -2.39 3.77 23.91
N VAL A 422 -3.67 3.67 23.58
CA VAL A 422 -4.80 4.02 24.46
C VAL A 422 -5.69 2.79 24.66
N GLY A 423 -5.70 2.27 25.89
CA GLY A 423 -6.42 1.05 26.23
C GLY A 423 -5.83 -0.21 25.58
N GLU A 424 -6.50 -1.34 25.81
CA GLU A 424 -6.18 -2.63 25.19
C GLU A 424 -6.72 -2.70 23.76
N PRO A 425 -6.09 -3.49 22.86
CA PRO A 425 -6.59 -3.67 21.52
C PRO A 425 -7.91 -4.46 21.53
N LEU A 426 -8.86 -4.03 20.70
CA LEU A 426 -10.06 -4.80 20.39
C LEU A 426 -9.68 -5.96 19.44
N LYS A 427 -10.20 -7.16 19.72
CA LYS A 427 -9.93 -8.37 18.94
C LYS A 427 -11.21 -8.87 18.26
N LEU A 428 -11.12 -9.16 16.96
CA LEU A 428 -12.22 -9.68 16.14
C LEU A 428 -11.76 -10.92 15.37
N MET A 429 -12.67 -11.86 15.15
CA MET A 429 -12.37 -13.11 14.41
C MET A 429 -12.95 -13.13 12.99
N ASP A 430 -13.91 -12.26 12.70
CA ASP A 430 -14.73 -12.24 11.50
C ASP A 430 -14.68 -10.90 10.76
N THR A 431 -13.84 -9.98 11.21
CA THR A 431 -13.69 -8.63 10.69
C THR A 431 -12.21 -8.28 10.62
N TYR A 432 -11.69 -8.17 9.41
CA TYR A 432 -10.30 -7.85 9.07
C TYR A 432 -10.24 -6.65 8.12
N VAL A 433 -9.04 -6.17 7.82
CA VAL A 433 -8.80 -5.08 6.87
C VAL A 433 -8.24 -5.66 5.57
N ALA A 434 -9.00 -5.57 4.48
CA ALA A 434 -8.66 -6.12 3.16
C ALA A 434 -8.63 -5.05 2.05
N GLY A 435 -8.83 -3.79 2.41
CA GLY A 435 -8.83 -2.63 1.53
C GLY A 435 -8.62 -1.35 2.33
N ASP A 436 -8.64 -0.21 1.64
CA ASP A 436 -8.26 1.07 2.23
C ASP A 436 -9.17 1.45 3.41
N MET A 437 -8.54 1.93 4.49
CA MET A 437 -9.22 2.52 5.64
C MET A 437 -9.47 4.00 5.38
N VAL A 438 -10.74 4.39 5.32
CA VAL A 438 -11.17 5.75 4.97
C VAL A 438 -11.83 6.43 6.16
N THR A 439 -11.39 7.63 6.49
CA THR A 439 -12.06 8.50 7.47
C THR A 439 -13.28 9.14 6.82
N MET A 440 -14.45 8.86 7.38
CA MET A 440 -15.75 9.36 6.93
C MET A 440 -15.97 10.82 7.36
N ASP A 441 -16.97 11.47 6.77
CA ASP A 441 -17.37 12.85 7.09
C ASP A 441 -17.81 13.03 8.56
N ASP A 442 -18.32 11.96 9.16
CA ASP A 442 -18.69 11.88 10.58
C ASP A 442 -17.54 11.45 11.51
N GLY A 443 -16.31 11.34 10.99
CA GLY A 443 -15.10 11.04 11.77
C GLY A 443 -14.86 9.56 12.06
N ARG A 444 -15.78 8.66 11.67
CA ARG A 444 -15.56 7.21 11.78
C ARG A 444 -14.56 6.76 10.73
N ILE A 445 -13.80 5.70 11.01
CA ILE A 445 -12.94 5.05 10.00
C ILE A 445 -13.66 3.82 9.48
N CYS A 446 -13.86 3.70 8.17
CA CYS A 446 -14.53 2.57 7.53
C CYS A 446 -13.64 1.89 6.49
N TRP A 447 -13.81 0.58 6.33
CA TRP A 447 -13.06 -0.21 5.34
C TRP A 447 -13.89 -1.39 4.80
N PRO A 448 -13.62 -1.83 3.56
CA PRO A 448 -14.24 -3.02 2.99
C PRO A 448 -13.54 -4.30 3.45
N TYR A 449 -14.31 -5.39 3.51
CA TYR A 449 -13.80 -6.75 3.67
C TYR A 449 -14.80 -7.77 3.10
N VAL A 450 -14.35 -8.98 2.76
CA VAL A 450 -15.27 -10.08 2.42
C VAL A 450 -15.63 -10.82 3.70
N ASN A 451 -16.90 -11.14 3.94
CA ASN A 451 -17.26 -12.00 5.07
C ASN A 451 -16.89 -13.46 4.74
N MET A 452 -15.77 -13.93 5.28
CA MET A 452 -15.33 -15.32 5.13
C MET A 452 -14.50 -15.77 6.34
N THR A 453 -14.24 -17.08 6.41
CA THR A 453 -13.31 -17.62 7.39
C THR A 453 -11.89 -17.41 6.91
N TRP A 454 -11.18 -16.45 7.53
CA TRP A 454 -9.77 -16.22 7.24
C TRP A 454 -8.88 -17.29 7.87
N ARG A 455 -7.83 -17.70 7.16
CA ARG A 455 -6.93 -18.79 7.54
C ARG A 455 -5.52 -18.46 7.06
N LEU A 456 -4.55 -18.64 7.96
CA LEU A 456 -3.13 -18.41 7.69
C LEU A 456 -2.29 -19.68 7.92
N ASP A 457 -2.92 -20.83 8.16
CA ASP A 457 -2.23 -22.05 8.58
C ASP A 457 -1.72 -22.91 7.42
N GLN A 458 -2.13 -22.59 6.19
CA GLN A 458 -1.75 -23.31 4.97
C GLN A 458 -1.71 -22.38 3.76
N ALA A 459 -0.97 -22.78 2.73
CA ALA A 459 -0.92 -22.09 1.45
C ALA A 459 -2.32 -21.97 0.80
N ALA A 460 -2.56 -20.87 0.10
CA ALA A 460 -3.78 -20.65 -0.67
C ALA A 460 -3.97 -21.76 -1.73
N GLY A 461 -5.20 -22.23 -1.94
CA GLY A 461 -5.53 -23.27 -2.93
C GLY A 461 -5.05 -24.70 -2.59
N SER A 462 -4.32 -24.90 -1.49
CA SER A 462 -3.88 -26.23 -1.05
C SER A 462 -5.04 -27.07 -0.46
N TYR A 463 -4.88 -28.39 -0.38
CA TYR A 463 -5.88 -29.27 0.26
C TYR A 463 -5.97 -28.97 1.76
N GLY A 464 -7.05 -28.29 2.16
CA GLY A 464 -7.26 -27.83 3.54
C GLY A 464 -6.93 -26.36 3.79
N GLY A 465 -6.33 -25.66 2.82
CA GLY A 465 -6.12 -24.20 2.84
C GLY A 465 -7.34 -23.41 2.38
N LEU A 466 -7.19 -22.08 2.27
CA LEU A 466 -8.25 -21.24 1.72
C LEU A 466 -8.54 -21.64 0.28
N PRO A 467 -9.78 -22.09 -0.04
CA PRO A 467 -10.12 -22.39 -1.42
C PRO A 467 -10.12 -21.11 -2.24
N SER A 468 -9.92 -21.21 -3.56
CA SER A 468 -10.22 -20.12 -4.50
C SER A 468 -11.73 -19.91 -4.58
N SER A 469 -12.32 -19.38 -3.52
CA SER A 469 -13.73 -19.03 -3.47
C SER A 469 -13.93 -17.62 -3.98
N THR A 470 -14.88 -17.46 -4.89
CA THR A 470 -15.30 -16.14 -5.35
C THR A 470 -16.54 -15.68 -4.60
N THR A 471 -16.72 -14.37 -4.52
CA THR A 471 -17.91 -13.74 -3.93
C THR A 471 -18.47 -12.68 -4.86
N LYS A 472 -19.76 -12.36 -4.68
CA LYS A 472 -20.40 -11.16 -5.24
C LYS A 472 -20.88 -10.21 -4.15
N GLN A 473 -20.36 -10.37 -2.94
CA GLN A 473 -20.76 -9.61 -1.76
C GLN A 473 -19.52 -9.09 -1.05
N ILE A 474 -19.52 -7.80 -0.75
CA ILE A 474 -18.54 -7.12 0.09
C ILE A 474 -19.26 -6.63 1.35
N SER A 475 -18.59 -6.76 2.48
CA SER A 475 -18.99 -6.21 3.78
C SER A 475 -18.20 -4.93 4.06
N PHE A 476 -18.73 -4.10 4.94
CA PHE A 476 -18.00 -2.94 5.47
C PHE A 476 -17.97 -2.95 6.98
N ALA A 477 -16.87 -2.53 7.55
CA ALA A 477 -16.73 -2.30 8.98
C ALA A 477 -16.41 -0.83 9.20
N CYS A 478 -16.91 -0.28 10.31
CA CYS A 478 -16.64 1.10 10.69
C CYS A 478 -16.32 1.18 12.18
N MET A 479 -15.20 1.79 12.51
CA MET A 479 -14.77 2.08 13.86
C MET A 479 -15.02 3.55 14.20
N SER A 480 -15.47 3.81 15.42
CA SER A 480 -15.53 5.14 16.02
C SER A 480 -14.48 5.23 17.13
N SER A 481 -13.97 6.42 17.44
CA SER A 481 -12.88 6.60 18.43
C SER A 481 -13.29 6.31 19.89
N GLY A 482 -14.55 5.97 20.15
CA GLY A 482 -15.09 5.68 21.48
C GLY A 482 -15.47 6.91 22.31
N ASN A 483 -15.08 8.12 21.86
CA ASN A 483 -15.43 9.39 22.52
C ASN A 483 -16.75 10.01 22.03
N ASP A 484 -17.39 9.40 21.02
CA ASP A 484 -18.67 9.86 20.49
C ASP A 484 -19.81 9.57 21.47
N THR A 485 -20.11 10.57 22.31
CA THR A 485 -21.37 10.67 23.04
C THR A 485 -22.46 11.25 22.14
N SER A 486 -22.62 10.71 20.93
CA SER A 486 -23.77 11.00 20.07
C SER A 486 -24.80 9.87 20.19
N SER A 487 -25.98 10.27 20.68
CA SER A 487 -27.11 9.43 21.08
C SER A 487 -27.55 8.42 20.01
N SER A 488 -27.21 7.15 20.23
CA SER A 488 -27.81 6.01 19.54
C SER A 488 -29.26 5.84 19.98
N SER A 489 -30.19 6.22 19.11
CA SER A 489 -31.58 5.76 19.19
C SER A 489 -31.59 4.28 18.82
N ALA A 490 -31.58 3.42 19.83
CA ALA A 490 -31.77 1.99 19.67
C ALA A 490 -33.16 1.75 19.05
N VAL A 491 -33.20 1.32 17.79
CA VAL A 491 -34.40 0.70 17.21
C VAL A 491 -34.22 -0.80 17.35
N ALA A 492 -35.01 -1.40 18.23
CA ALA A 492 -34.99 -2.83 18.49
C ALA A 492 -35.31 -3.63 17.22
N SER A 493 -34.47 -4.60 16.90
CA SER A 493 -34.72 -5.62 15.88
C SER A 493 -35.95 -6.44 16.26
N SER A 494 -37.02 -6.33 15.49
CA SER A 494 -38.10 -7.33 15.48
C SER A 494 -37.80 -8.39 14.42
N THR A 495 -37.63 -9.61 14.90
CA THR A 495 -37.70 -10.86 14.13
C THR A 495 -38.95 -10.92 13.26
N ALA A 496 -38.82 -11.31 12.00
CA ALA A 496 -39.94 -11.84 11.21
C ALA A 496 -39.49 -12.99 10.31
N ILE A 497 -40.24 -14.07 10.45
CA ILE A 497 -40.09 -15.41 9.90
C ILE A 497 -40.65 -15.46 8.47
N SER A 498 -40.10 -16.35 7.65
CA SER A 498 -40.57 -16.72 6.31
C SER A 498 -42.07 -17.04 6.24
N SER A 499 -42.72 -16.63 5.15
CA SER A 499 -43.88 -17.31 4.56
C SER A 499 -44.05 -16.88 3.10
N ALA A 500 -43.98 -17.85 2.17
CA ALA A 500 -44.62 -17.79 0.85
C ALA A 500 -46.16 -17.69 1.04
N ILE A 501 -47.05 -17.26 0.12
CA ILE A 501 -47.31 -17.68 -1.27
C ILE A 501 -48.29 -16.65 -1.91
N SER A 502 -48.33 -16.60 -3.25
CA SER A 502 -49.50 -16.37 -4.14
C SER A 502 -49.70 -15.00 -4.83
N SER A 503 -49.20 -14.94 -6.08
CA SER A 503 -49.90 -14.68 -7.35
C SER A 503 -51.13 -13.74 -7.43
N SER A 504 -51.01 -12.68 -8.25
CA SER A 504 -51.93 -12.30 -9.36
C SER A 504 -51.38 -11.04 -10.06
N SER A 505 -50.84 -11.15 -11.28
CA SER A 505 -51.50 -10.83 -12.56
C SER A 505 -51.63 -9.33 -12.90
N ALA A 506 -50.72 -8.90 -13.79
CA ALA A 506 -50.90 -8.04 -14.97
C ALA A 506 -51.74 -6.74 -14.90
N VAL A 507 -51.09 -5.59 -15.17
CA VAL A 507 -51.51 -4.64 -16.24
C VAL A 507 -50.30 -3.83 -16.75
N SER A 508 -50.18 -3.69 -18.07
CA SER A 508 -49.46 -2.64 -18.82
C SER A 508 -50.39 -2.24 -19.98
N PRO A 509 -50.16 -1.17 -20.75
CA PRO A 509 -49.47 0.11 -20.50
C PRO A 509 -50.41 1.31 -20.82
N SER A 510 -49.98 2.56 -20.58
CA SER A 510 -50.56 3.70 -21.31
C SER A 510 -49.49 4.68 -21.79
N THR A 511 -49.37 4.74 -23.10
CA THR A 511 -48.71 5.74 -23.94
C THR A 511 -49.56 7.00 -24.06
N ALA A 512 -48.95 8.19 -23.96
CA ALA A 512 -49.25 9.43 -24.69
C ALA A 512 -48.22 10.49 -24.24
N ALA A 513 -47.21 10.85 -25.02
CA ALA A 513 -47.22 11.77 -26.18
C ALA A 513 -47.24 13.27 -25.80
N SER A 514 -46.05 13.86 -25.93
CA SER A 514 -45.70 15.18 -26.53
C SER A 514 -46.55 16.41 -26.25
N THR A 515 -45.92 17.47 -25.73
CA THR A 515 -46.04 18.81 -26.32
C THR A 515 -44.76 19.63 -26.10
N GLN A 516 -44.22 20.13 -27.21
CA GLN A 516 -43.18 21.16 -27.30
C GLN A 516 -43.70 22.51 -26.80
N VAL A 517 -42.84 23.31 -26.16
CA VAL A 517 -42.84 24.78 -26.32
C VAL A 517 -41.39 25.27 -26.33
N GLU A 518 -41.01 25.82 -27.48
CA GLU A 518 -39.86 26.67 -27.75
C GLU A 518 -40.32 28.13 -27.68
N VAL A 519 -39.66 29.01 -26.90
CA VAL A 519 -39.62 30.47 -27.15
C VAL A 519 -38.35 31.09 -26.53
N THR A 520 -37.35 31.28 -27.40
CA THR A 520 -36.63 32.53 -27.71
C THR A 520 -35.64 33.18 -26.71
N ALA A 521 -34.47 33.44 -27.28
CA ALA A 521 -33.35 34.24 -26.83
C ALA A 521 -33.65 35.72 -26.56
N ALA A 522 -32.88 36.31 -25.64
CA ALA A 522 -32.67 37.74 -25.54
C ALA A 522 -31.16 38.05 -25.52
N THR A 523 -30.72 38.71 -26.59
CA THR A 523 -29.46 39.42 -26.79
C THR A 523 -29.43 40.70 -25.97
N VAL A 524 -28.36 40.99 -25.22
CA VAL A 524 -27.87 42.37 -25.00
C VAL A 524 -26.34 42.39 -24.84
N SER A 525 -25.70 42.92 -25.89
CA SER A 525 -24.59 43.88 -25.97
C SER A 525 -23.36 43.79 -25.03
N THR A 526 -22.23 43.65 -25.73
CA THR A 526 -20.86 44.03 -25.40
C THR A 526 -20.68 45.49 -25.01
N SER A 527 -19.79 45.74 -24.03
CA SER A 527 -18.93 46.92 -24.01
C SER A 527 -17.60 46.61 -23.32
N SER A 528 -16.52 46.76 -24.08
CA SER A 528 -15.12 46.73 -23.69
C SER A 528 -14.76 47.83 -22.71
N SER A 529 -13.77 47.59 -21.82
CA SER A 529 -12.60 48.46 -21.67
C SER A 529 -11.53 47.82 -20.80
N ALA A 530 -10.34 47.69 -21.39
CA ALA A 530 -9.08 47.41 -20.73
C ALA A 530 -8.58 48.64 -19.98
N VAL A 531 -7.95 48.43 -18.81
CA VAL A 531 -6.96 49.39 -18.27
C VAL A 531 -5.82 48.59 -17.66
N ALA A 532 -4.62 48.79 -18.21
CA ALA A 532 -3.34 48.43 -17.64
C ALA A 532 -2.76 49.66 -16.93
N SER A 533 -2.10 49.50 -15.77
CA SER A 533 -0.97 50.36 -15.33
C SER A 533 -0.24 49.79 -14.09
N LYS A 534 0.85 49.07 -14.38
CA LYS A 534 2.26 49.27 -13.98
C LYS A 534 2.68 50.08 -12.71
N VAL A 535 3.75 49.52 -12.10
CA VAL A 535 4.92 50.08 -11.33
C VAL A 535 4.83 50.23 -9.77
N PRO A 536 5.97 50.31 -9.01
CA PRO A 536 6.65 49.18 -8.33
C PRO A 536 6.98 49.44 -6.83
N ALA A 537 7.54 48.45 -6.12
CA ALA A 537 8.40 48.72 -4.97
C ALA A 537 9.48 47.64 -4.76
N SER A 538 10.73 48.11 -4.77
CA SER A 538 12.02 47.49 -4.51
C SER A 538 12.37 47.59 -3.01
N PHE A 539 13.01 46.62 -2.34
CA PHE A 539 14.46 46.42 -2.07
C PHE A 539 14.61 45.59 -0.76
N PRO A 540 15.79 45.07 -0.33
CA PRO A 540 17.09 44.96 -1.01
C PRO A 540 17.65 43.52 -1.09
N VAL A 541 18.55 43.34 -2.05
CA VAL A 541 19.53 42.26 -2.12
C VAL A 541 20.63 42.53 -1.10
N VAL A 542 20.96 41.53 -0.27
CA VAL A 542 22.24 41.46 0.44
C VAL A 542 23.10 40.43 -0.27
N SER A 543 24.06 40.92 -1.04
CA SER A 543 25.22 40.14 -1.49
C SER A 543 26.18 39.99 -0.31
N SER A 544 26.43 38.75 0.08
CA SER A 544 27.69 38.38 0.74
C SER A 544 28.35 37.30 -0.10
N SER A 545 29.23 37.75 -1.00
CA SER A 545 30.21 36.91 -1.68
C SER A 545 31.28 36.49 -0.67
N SER A 546 31.41 35.19 -0.44
CA SER A 546 32.66 34.60 0.05
C SER A 546 33.15 33.59 -0.99
N THR A 547 34.15 34.02 -1.75
CA THR A 547 34.96 33.19 -2.62
C THR A 547 35.76 32.19 -1.78
N MET A 548 35.46 30.89 -1.93
CA MET A 548 36.41 29.82 -1.63
C MET A 548 36.74 29.15 -2.97
N ALA A 549 37.96 29.40 -3.43
CA ALA A 549 38.55 28.71 -4.57
C ALA A 549 38.95 27.30 -4.14
N SER A 550 38.37 26.27 -4.75
CA SER A 550 38.92 24.92 -4.74
C SER A 550 39.47 24.60 -6.12
N SER A 551 40.81 24.52 -6.15
CA SER A 551 41.61 24.06 -7.27
C SER A 551 41.30 22.59 -7.60
N ILE A 552 40.73 22.34 -8.77
CA ILE A 552 40.63 20.99 -9.34
C ILE A 552 41.88 20.77 -10.21
N SER A 553 42.82 19.99 -9.68
CA SER A 553 43.98 19.52 -10.43
C SER A 553 43.54 18.33 -11.29
N SER A 554 43.57 18.50 -12.61
CA SER A 554 43.25 17.46 -13.58
C SER A 554 44.39 16.44 -13.69
N VAL A 555 44.16 15.24 -13.14
CA VAL A 555 45.02 14.09 -13.42
C VAL A 555 44.45 13.32 -14.61
N LYS A 556 45.16 13.39 -15.73
CA LYS A 556 44.98 12.50 -16.89
C LYS A 556 45.27 11.07 -16.45
N ILE A 557 44.30 10.17 -16.56
CA ILE A 557 44.56 8.73 -16.55
C ILE A 557 44.57 8.24 -18.00
N ALA A 558 45.71 7.65 -18.35
CA ALA A 558 46.04 7.16 -19.67
C ALA A 558 45.32 5.85 -20.00
N LYS A 559 44.86 5.76 -21.25
CA LYS A 559 44.44 4.53 -21.93
C LYS A 559 45.59 3.53 -21.90
N ILE A 560 45.38 2.35 -21.31
CA ILE A 560 46.19 1.16 -21.56
C ILE A 560 45.32 0.19 -22.34
N ALA A 561 45.64 0.04 -23.63
CA ALA A 561 45.23 -1.11 -24.41
C ALA A 561 46.21 -2.25 -24.12
N HIS A 562 45.71 -3.49 -23.97
CA HIS A 562 46.39 -4.67 -24.49
C HIS A 562 45.39 -5.77 -24.84
N SER A 563 45.64 -6.32 -26.02
CA SER A 563 44.97 -7.38 -26.76
C SER A 563 45.08 -8.78 -26.14
N SER A 564 44.10 -9.64 -26.37
CA SER A 564 44.34 -10.94 -27.03
C SER A 564 43.04 -11.64 -27.44
N THR A 565 43.13 -12.23 -28.62
CA THR A 565 42.19 -13.07 -29.36
C THR A 565 41.89 -14.41 -28.68
N SER A 566 40.65 -14.90 -28.81
CA SER A 566 40.39 -16.26 -29.30
C SER A 566 38.94 -16.41 -29.75
N SER A 567 38.77 -16.79 -31.01
CA SER A 567 37.53 -17.20 -31.66
C SER A 567 37.14 -18.62 -31.27
N LEU A 568 35.85 -18.89 -31.07
CA LEU A 568 35.23 -20.09 -31.63
C LEU A 568 33.75 -19.81 -31.92
N ALA A 569 33.40 -19.87 -33.20
CA ALA A 569 32.03 -19.90 -33.67
C ALA A 569 31.44 -21.30 -33.46
N THR A 570 30.19 -21.39 -33.03
CA THR A 570 29.34 -22.55 -33.34
C THR A 570 27.90 -22.08 -33.46
N SER A 571 27.38 -22.19 -34.68
CA SER A 571 25.99 -22.04 -35.07
C SER A 571 25.17 -23.26 -34.66
N VAL A 572 24.04 -23.12 -33.96
CA VAL A 572 22.89 -24.03 -34.11
C VAL A 572 21.56 -23.31 -33.81
N SER A 573 20.70 -23.31 -34.83
CA SER A 573 19.24 -23.22 -34.89
C SER A 573 18.41 -22.97 -33.64
N ALA A 574 17.52 -21.99 -33.77
CA ALA A 574 16.25 -21.93 -33.09
C ALA A 574 15.39 -23.16 -33.43
N SER A 575 14.78 -23.77 -32.42
CA SER A 575 13.63 -24.65 -32.60
C SER A 575 12.61 -24.35 -31.50
N ALA A 576 11.46 -23.87 -31.94
CA ALA A 576 10.24 -23.79 -31.16
C ALA A 576 9.89 -25.19 -30.64
N THR A 577 9.54 -25.28 -29.35
CA THR A 577 8.85 -26.48 -28.85
C THR A 577 7.68 -26.08 -27.97
N THR A 578 6.53 -26.55 -28.42
CA THR A 578 5.20 -26.51 -27.85
C THR A 578 5.17 -27.15 -26.45
N PHE A 579 4.50 -26.51 -25.49
CA PHE A 579 4.18 -27.12 -24.20
C PHE A 579 3.22 -28.30 -24.40
N SER A 580 3.63 -29.49 -23.94
CA SER A 580 2.78 -30.67 -23.80
C SER A 580 2.75 -31.09 -22.34
N THR A 581 1.54 -31.16 -21.80
CA THR A 581 1.19 -31.56 -20.44
C THR A 581 1.64 -32.99 -20.14
N HIS A 582 2.40 -33.19 -19.07
CA HIS A 582 2.63 -34.53 -18.50
C HIS A 582 2.04 -34.66 -17.09
N VAL A 583 0.97 -35.46 -17.03
CA VAL A 583 0.42 -36.13 -15.86
C VAL A 583 1.51 -37.00 -15.21
N ARG A 584 1.79 -36.80 -13.92
CA ARG A 584 2.67 -37.68 -13.14
C ARG A 584 1.85 -38.74 -12.41
N ALA A 585 2.04 -39.99 -12.84
CA ALA A 585 1.52 -41.18 -12.18
C ALA A 585 2.29 -41.49 -10.88
N SER A 586 1.53 -41.90 -9.87
CA SER A 586 2.02 -42.43 -8.59
C SER A 586 2.86 -43.70 -8.77
N SER A 587 3.91 -43.85 -7.98
CA SER A 587 4.38 -45.16 -7.54
C SER A 587 4.80 -45.12 -6.08
N THR A 588 4.04 -45.88 -5.30
CA THR A 588 4.28 -46.28 -3.92
C THR A 588 5.48 -47.21 -3.82
N SER A 589 6.35 -47.03 -2.82
CA SER A 589 7.00 -48.16 -2.17
C SER A 589 7.27 -47.86 -0.69
N SER A 590 6.79 -48.79 0.13
CA SER A 590 6.85 -48.87 1.58
C SER A 590 8.10 -49.64 2.03
N VAL A 591 8.83 -49.17 3.05
CA VAL A 591 9.49 -50.05 4.04
C VAL A 591 9.55 -49.35 5.40
N ALA A 592 9.26 -50.12 6.45
CA ALA A 592 9.03 -49.72 7.83
C ALA A 592 10.30 -49.53 8.69
N ALA A 593 10.11 -48.69 9.71
CA ALA A 593 10.74 -48.51 11.02
C ALA A 593 11.90 -49.41 11.51
N LYS A 594 12.89 -48.78 12.18
CA LYS A 594 13.34 -49.19 13.53
C LYS A 594 14.09 -48.07 14.29
N GLU A 595 14.00 -48.17 15.62
CA GLU A 595 14.32 -47.21 16.69
C GLU A 595 15.81 -46.83 16.91
N ALA A 596 15.96 -45.67 17.57
CA ALA A 596 17.03 -44.94 18.29
C ALA A 596 18.15 -45.73 19.04
N PRO A 597 18.99 -45.10 19.90
CA PRO A 597 19.75 -43.83 19.86
C PRO A 597 21.27 -44.03 20.19
N THR A 598 22.15 -43.09 19.86
CA THR A 598 23.35 -42.82 20.70
C THR A 598 23.96 -41.45 20.44
N ALA A 599 24.20 -40.71 21.52
CA ALA A 599 25.03 -39.52 21.58
C ALA A 599 26.51 -39.88 21.40
N LEU A 600 27.29 -38.99 20.78
CA LEU A 600 28.70 -38.76 21.10
C LEU A 600 29.10 -37.38 20.55
N ALA A 601 29.55 -36.54 21.47
CA ALA A 601 30.26 -35.31 21.17
C ALA A 601 31.66 -35.67 20.65
N ASP A 602 32.11 -34.98 19.60
CA ASP A 602 33.52 -34.60 19.48
C ASP A 602 33.68 -33.38 18.59
N ALA A 603 34.58 -32.51 19.01
CA ALA A 603 34.97 -31.27 18.36
C ALA A 603 35.88 -31.57 17.17
N ALA A 604 35.66 -30.90 16.02
CA ALA A 604 36.69 -30.70 15.02
C ALA A 604 36.38 -29.51 14.10
N GLU A 605 37.30 -28.54 14.16
CA GLU A 605 37.87 -27.77 13.05
C GLU A 605 36.98 -26.97 12.08
N ASN A 606 37.19 -25.66 12.17
CA ASN A 606 37.12 -24.68 11.08
C ASN A 606 37.59 -25.28 9.74
N LYS A 607 36.66 -25.44 8.82
CA LYS A 607 36.92 -25.29 7.38
C LYS A 607 35.87 -24.34 6.81
N GLY A 608 36.35 -23.19 6.36
CA GLY A 608 35.57 -22.30 5.52
C GLY A 608 35.28 -23.02 4.21
N GLU A 609 34.00 -23.20 3.92
CA GLU A 609 33.52 -23.48 2.59
C GLU A 609 32.75 -22.24 2.12
N ASP A 610 33.21 -21.69 1.00
CA ASP A 610 32.54 -20.67 0.23
C ASP A 610 31.11 -21.13 -0.09
N CYS A 611 30.12 -20.51 0.56
CA CYS A 611 28.74 -20.52 0.10
C CYS A 611 28.69 -19.77 -1.25
N LYS A 612 28.86 -20.50 -2.35
CA LYS A 612 28.42 -20.03 -3.66
C LYS A 612 26.90 -19.98 -3.66
N VAL A 613 26.36 -18.80 -3.37
CA VAL A 613 24.97 -18.44 -3.64
C VAL A 613 24.78 -18.50 -5.16
N GLN A 614 24.05 -19.52 -5.62
CA GLN A 614 23.53 -19.58 -6.98
C GLN A 614 22.30 -18.67 -7.03
N TYR A 615 22.44 -17.52 -7.69
CA TYR A 615 21.29 -16.72 -8.10
C TYR A 615 20.55 -17.51 -9.17
N ILE A 616 19.33 -17.94 -8.85
CA ILE A 616 18.41 -18.48 -9.85
C ILE A 616 17.52 -17.30 -10.25
N TYR A 617 17.84 -16.72 -11.40
CA TYR A 617 16.91 -15.88 -12.15
C TYR A 617 16.15 -16.84 -13.07
N GLU A 618 14.86 -17.02 -12.81
CA GLU A 618 13.88 -17.49 -13.79
C GLU A 618 12.67 -16.58 -13.77
#